data_AF-A0A2P6PWQ7-F1
#
_entry.id   AF-A0A2P6PWQ7-F1
#
_cell.length_a   1.000
_cell.length_b   1.000
_cell.length_c   1.000
_cell.angle_alpha   90.00
_cell.angle_beta   90.00
_cell.angle_gamma   90.00
#
_symmetry.space_group_name_H-M   'P 1'
#
loop_
_entity.id
_entity.type
_entity.pdbx_description
1 polymer ?
#
loop_
_entity_poly.entity_id
_entity_poly.type
_entity_poly.pdbx_seq_one_letter_code
_entity_poly.pdbx_strand_id
1 'polypeptide(L)'
;MDDHIAIAEKLIKKANKKLDGWGLIGSKHKDVAKLLDQAANSYKLAKSKYKARETYINLAIHHLKTKTKLEAAATAFVDAAHCYDITSVDEAIDCLEQGVDYLCEIGRLNPATNLL
;
A
#
# COMPACT_ATOMS: atom_id res chain seq x y z
N MET A 1 3.16 -0.61 23.28
CA MET A 1 3.73 -0.96 21.95
C MET A 1 3.03 -2.18 21.37
N ASP A 2 2.84 -3.23 22.16
CA ASP A 2 2.18 -4.48 21.72
C ASP A 2 0.72 -4.29 21.31
N ASP A 3 0.00 -3.33 21.90
CA ASP A 3 -1.40 -3.06 21.56
C ASP A 3 -1.59 -2.70 20.08
N HIS A 4 -0.68 -1.91 19.51
CA HIS A 4 -0.76 -1.50 18.10
C HIS A 4 -0.40 -2.62 17.12
N ILE A 5 0.49 -3.53 17.52
CA ILE A 5 0.81 -4.73 16.73
C ILE A 5 -0.41 -5.65 16.69
N ALA A 6 -1.04 -5.91 17.83
CA ALA A 6 -2.24 -6.74 17.90
C ALA A 6 -3.43 -6.12 17.13
N ILE A 7 -3.57 -4.80 17.13
CA ILE A 7 -4.56 -4.08 16.30
C ILE A 7 -4.27 -4.32 14.81
N ALA A 8 -3.02 -4.14 14.38
CA ALA A 8 -2.62 -4.34 12.99
C ALA A 8 -2.89 -5.78 12.52
N GLU A 9 -2.54 -6.79 13.32
CA GLU A 9 -2.77 -8.19 13.00
C GLU A 9 -4.27 -8.53 12.89
N LYS A 10 -5.10 -7.96 13.77
CA LYS A 10 -6.57 -8.08 13.68
C LYS A 10 -7.12 -7.46 12.39
N LEU A 11 -6.60 -6.30 11.99
CA LEU A 11 -7.01 -5.62 10.76
C LEU A 11 -6.60 -6.43 9.51
N ILE A 12 -5.38 -6.98 9.47
CA ILE A 12 -4.93 -7.87 8.40
C ILE A 12 -5.81 -9.12 8.32
N LYS A 13 -6.12 -9.76 9.45
CA LYS A 13 -7.00 -10.93 9.48
C LYS A 13 -8.40 -10.60 8.94
N LYS A 14 -8.92 -9.41 9.24
CA LYS A 14 -10.20 -8.92 8.70
C LYS A 14 -10.12 -8.63 7.20
N ALA A 15 -8.99 -8.11 6.71
CA ALA A 15 -8.75 -7.89 5.29
C ALA A 15 -8.71 -9.22 4.52
N ASN A 16 -7.96 -10.20 5.00
CA ASN A 16 -7.88 -11.54 4.41
C ASN A 16 -9.25 -12.23 4.37
N LYS A 17 -10.01 -12.18 5.46
CA LYS A 17 -11.38 -12.74 5.48
C LYS A 17 -12.32 -12.07 4.48
N LYS A 18 -12.12 -10.78 4.17
CA LYS A 18 -12.89 -10.07 3.14
C LYS A 18 -12.46 -10.45 1.71
N LEU A 19 -11.18 -10.76 1.50
CA LEU A 19 -10.66 -11.29 0.24
C LEU A 19 -11.20 -12.71 -0.03
N ASP A 20 -11.22 -13.57 0.98
CA ASP A 20 -11.67 -14.97 0.85
C ASP A 20 -13.19 -15.12 0.77
N GLY A 21 -13.96 -14.12 1.22
CA GLY A 21 -15.41 -14.14 1.09
C GLY A 21 -15.84 -14.09 -0.38
N TRP A 22 -16.82 -14.90 -0.78
CA TRP A 22 -17.46 -14.84 -2.11
C TRP A 22 -18.54 -13.74 -2.11
N GLY A 23 -18.59 -12.84 -3.11
CA GLY A 23 -19.69 -11.85 -3.27
C GLY A 23 -19.24 -10.44 -3.69
N LEU A 24 -19.83 -9.90 -4.77
CA LEU A 24 -19.66 -8.52 -5.27
C LEU A 24 -18.22 -7.96 -5.30
N ILE A 25 -17.53 -8.27 -6.39
CA ILE A 25 -16.10 -7.99 -6.67
C ILE A 25 -15.75 -6.49 -6.69
N GLY A 26 -16.71 -5.56 -6.69
CA GLY A 26 -16.43 -4.11 -6.72
C GLY A 26 -16.15 -3.45 -5.36
N SER A 27 -16.92 -3.77 -4.31
CA SER A 27 -16.84 -3.06 -3.02
C SER A 27 -15.77 -3.62 -2.06
N LYS A 28 -15.38 -4.88 -2.26
CA LYS A 28 -14.40 -5.58 -1.41
C LYS A 28 -13.01 -4.96 -1.45
N HIS A 29 -12.57 -4.55 -2.64
CA HIS A 29 -11.23 -4.02 -2.81
C HIS A 29 -11.02 -2.69 -2.07
N LYS A 30 -12.03 -1.82 -2.05
CA LYS A 30 -11.96 -0.55 -1.31
C LYS A 30 -11.87 -0.79 0.21
N ASP A 31 -12.62 -1.77 0.70
CA ASP A 31 -12.59 -2.13 2.12
C ASP A 31 -11.28 -2.79 2.53
N VAL A 32 -10.73 -3.68 1.70
CA VAL A 32 -9.44 -4.33 1.93
C VAL A 32 -8.31 -3.31 1.96
N ALA A 33 -8.27 -2.39 0.98
CA ALA A 33 -7.28 -1.32 0.95
C ALA A 33 -7.31 -0.45 2.21
N LYS A 34 -8.51 -0.04 2.66
CA LYS A 34 -8.67 0.74 3.89
C LYS A 34 -8.20 -0.02 5.13
N LEU A 35 -8.46 -1.32 5.22
CA LEU A 35 -8.01 -2.14 6.35
C LEU A 35 -6.49 -2.30 6.37
N LEU A 36 -5.86 -2.48 5.20
CA LEU A 36 -4.40 -2.57 5.07
C LEU A 36 -3.72 -1.24 5.42
N ASP A 37 -4.26 -0.10 4.97
CA ASP A 37 -3.75 1.23 5.34
C ASP A 37 -3.83 1.48 6.86
N GLN A 38 -4.95 1.13 7.49
CA GLN A 38 -5.10 1.22 8.95
C GLN A 38 -4.13 0.28 9.70
N ALA A 39 -3.86 -0.91 9.16
CA ALA A 39 -2.91 -1.86 9.73
C ALA A 39 -1.47 -1.35 9.62
N ALA A 40 -1.09 -0.82 8.45
CA ALA A 40 0.23 -0.26 8.21
C ALA A 40 0.52 0.93 9.14
N ASN A 41 -0.45 1.84 9.30
CA ASN A 41 -0.35 2.95 10.26
C ASN A 41 -0.22 2.46 11.71
N SER A 42 -0.92 1.38 12.09
CA SER A 42 -0.80 0.78 13.42
C SER A 42 0.60 0.17 13.63
N TYR A 43 1.18 -0.51 12.64
CA TYR A 43 2.56 -0.98 12.72
C TYR A 43 3.58 0.18 12.80
N LYS A 44 3.32 1.29 12.10
CA LYS A 44 4.16 2.50 12.20
C LYS A 44 4.15 3.08 13.62
N LEU A 45 2.98 3.17 14.26
CA LEU A 45 2.83 3.60 15.66
C LEU A 45 3.49 2.63 16.65
N ALA A 46 3.51 1.33 16.32
CA ALA A 46 4.23 0.32 17.09
C ALA A 46 5.76 0.35 16.91
N LYS A 47 6.29 1.25 16.07
CA LYS A 47 7.70 1.27 15.61
C LYS A 47 8.14 -0.02 14.90
N SER A 48 7.19 -0.82 14.42
CA SER A 48 7.46 -2.04 13.64
C SER A 48 7.57 -1.69 12.16
N LYS A 49 8.66 -0.98 11.81
CA LYS A 49 8.89 -0.44 10.46
C LYS A 49 8.88 -1.52 9.37
N TYR A 50 9.46 -2.68 9.63
CA TYR A 50 9.46 -3.82 8.69
C TYR A 50 8.04 -4.30 8.36
N LYS A 51 7.22 -4.58 9.40
CA LYS A 51 5.83 -5.01 9.21
C LYS A 51 4.96 -3.93 8.55
N ALA A 52 5.20 -2.65 8.88
CA ALA A 52 4.51 -1.52 8.25
C ALA A 52 4.79 -1.46 6.74
N ARG A 53 6.08 -1.53 6.37
CA ARG A 53 6.54 -1.56 4.97
C ARG A 53 5.93 -2.71 4.18
N GLU A 54 6.01 -3.93 4.69
CA GLU A 54 5.42 -5.11 4.05
C GLU A 54 3.92 -4.92 3.81
N THR A 55 3.22 -4.34 4.79
CA THR A 55 1.79 -4.04 4.67
C THR A 55 1.50 -2.97 3.61
N TYR A 56 2.32 -1.92 3.52
CA TYR A 56 2.20 -0.88 2.48
C TYR A 56 2.49 -1.41 1.07
N ILE A 57 3.49 -2.28 0.90
CA ILE A 57 3.77 -2.94 -0.38
C ILE A 57 2.57 -3.81 -0.80
N ASN A 58 2.00 -4.57 0.13
CA ASN A 58 0.80 -5.37 -0.12
C ASN A 58 -0.42 -4.49 -0.50
N LEU A 59 -0.57 -3.33 0.14
CA LEU A 59 -1.59 -2.33 -0.21
C LEU A 59 -1.39 -1.79 -1.63
N ALA A 60 -0.16 -1.44 -2.00
CA ALA A 60 0.18 -0.94 -3.33
C ALA A 60 -0.12 -1.99 -4.41
N ILE A 61 0.34 -3.23 -4.23
CA ILE A 61 0.05 -4.36 -5.12
C ILE A 61 -1.47 -4.57 -5.27
N HIS A 62 -2.21 -4.45 -4.18
CA HIS A 62 -3.66 -4.57 -4.21
C HIS A 62 -4.33 -3.43 -5.03
N HIS A 63 -3.82 -2.19 -4.92
CA HIS A 63 -4.28 -1.08 -5.75
C HIS A 63 -3.99 -1.30 -7.24
N LEU A 64 -2.81 -1.82 -7.59
CA LEU A 64 -2.44 -2.15 -8.96
C LEU A 64 -3.39 -3.18 -9.59
N LYS A 65 -3.76 -4.23 -8.84
CA LYS A 65 -4.72 -5.26 -9.32
C LYS A 65 -6.08 -4.67 -9.68
N THR A 66 -6.47 -3.57 -9.05
CA THR A 66 -7.76 -2.92 -9.30
C THR A 66 -7.74 -1.91 -10.44
N LYS A 67 -6.57 -1.58 -11.02
CA LYS A 67 -6.31 -0.67 -12.17
C LYS A 67 -6.99 0.72 -12.16
N THR A 68 -7.68 1.07 -11.07
CA THR A 68 -8.55 2.26 -10.98
C THR A 68 -7.99 3.32 -10.05
N LYS A 69 -6.88 3.05 -9.35
CA LYS A 69 -6.29 3.92 -8.32
C LYS A 69 -4.77 3.89 -8.34
N LEU A 70 -4.18 4.10 -9.53
CA LEU A 70 -2.73 4.10 -9.70
C LEU A 70 -2.03 5.16 -8.83
N GLU A 71 -2.65 6.32 -8.63
CA GLU A 71 -2.16 7.34 -7.67
C GLU A 71 -2.08 6.80 -6.23
N ALA A 72 -3.08 6.03 -5.78
CA ALA A 72 -3.07 5.44 -4.44
C ALA A 72 -2.01 4.33 -4.29
N ALA A 73 -1.69 3.62 -5.38
CA ALA A 73 -0.58 2.67 -5.38
C ALA A 73 0.76 3.40 -5.22
N ALA A 74 0.96 4.50 -5.93
CA ALA A 74 2.18 5.31 -5.83
C ALA A 74 2.35 5.90 -4.42
N THR A 75 1.31 6.47 -3.81
CA THR A 75 1.36 6.96 -2.43
C THR A 75 1.74 5.85 -1.44
N ALA A 76 1.16 4.65 -1.59
CA ALA A 76 1.49 3.51 -0.73
C ALA A 76 2.95 3.06 -0.88
N PHE A 77 3.54 3.13 -2.08
CA PHE A 77 4.97 2.85 -2.28
C PHE A 77 5.87 3.91 -1.63
N VAL A 78 5.49 5.20 -1.69
CA VAL A 78 6.22 6.27 -0.98
C VAL A 78 6.16 6.07 0.54
N ASP A 79 4.99 5.71 1.09
CA ASP A 79 4.85 5.40 2.51
C ASP A 79 5.67 4.15 2.92
N ALA A 80 5.78 3.15 2.04
CA ALA A 80 6.66 2.01 2.23
C ALA A 80 8.14 2.44 2.24
N ALA A 81 8.55 3.30 1.30
CA ALA A 81 9.90 3.86 1.19
C ALA A 81 10.32 4.58 2.48
N HIS A 82 9.42 5.38 3.06
CA HIS A 82 9.66 6.08 4.33
C HIS A 82 9.82 5.14 5.54
N CYS A 83 9.41 3.87 5.41
CA CYS A 83 9.59 2.85 6.44
C CYS A 83 10.89 2.02 6.26
N TYR A 84 11.73 2.34 5.27
CA TYR A 84 13.07 1.78 5.16
C TYR A 84 14.04 2.50 6.11
N ASP A 85 15.00 1.74 6.62
CA ASP A 85 16.13 2.30 7.36
C ASP A 85 17.29 2.56 6.39
N ILE A 86 18.25 3.40 6.78
CA ILE A 86 19.42 3.82 5.98
C ILE A 86 20.28 2.63 5.49
N THR A 87 20.11 1.43 6.06
CA THR A 87 20.79 0.20 5.62
C THR A 87 20.14 -0.48 4.42
N SER A 88 18.93 -0.08 4.02
CA SER A 88 18.12 -0.72 2.98
C SER A 88 17.68 0.30 1.93
N VAL A 89 18.62 1.16 1.54
CA VAL A 89 18.40 2.26 0.60
C VAL A 89 18.15 1.72 -0.81
N ASP A 90 18.83 0.65 -1.21
CA ASP A 90 18.65 0.01 -2.51
C ASP A 90 17.22 -0.51 -2.68
N GLU A 91 16.67 -1.23 -1.69
CA GLU A 91 15.29 -1.71 -1.75
C GLU A 91 14.26 -0.57 -1.64
N ALA A 92 14.61 0.56 -1.03
CA ALA A 92 13.77 1.75 -1.03
C ALA A 92 13.75 2.41 -2.42
N ILE A 93 14.90 2.46 -3.11
CA ILE A 93 15.02 2.95 -4.48
C ILE A 93 14.20 2.07 -5.41
N ASP A 94 14.33 0.74 -5.36
CA ASP A 94 13.53 -0.19 -6.18
C ASP A 94 12.01 0.01 -5.96
N CYS A 95 11.61 0.28 -4.72
CA CYS A 95 10.21 0.53 -4.35
C CYS A 95 9.70 1.87 -4.95
N LEU A 96 10.55 2.90 -4.94
CA LEU A 96 10.27 4.21 -5.51
C LEU A 96 10.27 4.18 -7.04
N GLU A 97 11.21 3.48 -7.66
CA GLU A 97 11.29 3.28 -9.12
C GLU A 97 10.02 2.61 -9.63
N GLN A 98 9.56 1.54 -8.97
CA GLN A 98 8.27 0.92 -9.29
C GLN A 98 7.11 1.94 -9.17
N GLY A 99 7.08 2.75 -8.11
CA GLY A 99 6.08 3.81 -7.94
C GLY A 99 6.11 4.86 -9.07
N VAL A 100 7.31 5.29 -9.48
CA VAL A 100 7.53 6.26 -10.55
C VAL A 100 7.11 5.70 -11.90
N ASP A 101 7.48 4.46 -12.22
CA ASP A 101 7.07 3.79 -13.46
C ASP A 101 5.54 3.74 -13.59
N TYR A 102 4.83 3.46 -12.49
CA TYR A 102 3.38 3.51 -12.47
C TYR A 102 2.82 4.92 -12.68
N LEU A 103 3.40 5.95 -12.05
CA LEU A 103 2.99 7.34 -12.27
C LEU A 103 3.24 7.79 -13.72
N CYS A 104 4.36 7.38 -14.31
CA CYS A 104 4.66 7.66 -15.72
C CYS A 104 3.67 6.97 -16.67
N GLU A 105 3.23 5.74 -16.36
CA GLU A 105 2.18 5.06 -17.12
C GLU A 105 0.84 5.82 -17.05
N ILE A 106 0.48 6.40 -15.90
CA ILE A 106 -0.69 7.30 -15.77
C ILE A 106 -0.53 8.53 -16.67
N GLY A 107 0.62 9.22 -16.60
CA GLY A 107 0.87 10.43 -17.39
C GLY A 107 0.84 10.16 -18.90
N ARG A 108 1.20 8.94 -19.32
CA ARG A 108 1.12 8.51 -20.73
C ARG A 108 -0.29 8.15 -21.17
N LEU A 109 -1.13 7.63 -20.27
CA LEU A 109 -2.53 7.29 -20.54
C LEU A 109 -3.47 8.52 -20.43
N ASN A 110 -3.05 9.56 -19.70
CA ASN A 110 -3.74 10.84 -19.58
C ASN A 110 -2.90 11.97 -20.19
N PRO A 111 -2.96 12.22 -21.52
CA PRO A 111 -2.24 13.31 -22.16
C PRO A 111 -2.65 14.72 -21.67
N ALA A 112 -3.64 14.84 -20.78
CA ALA A 112 -4.11 16.10 -20.21
C ALA A 112 -3.28 16.62 -19.00
N THR A 113 -2.39 15.81 -18.42
CA THR A 113 -1.57 16.22 -17.25
C THR A 113 -0.18 16.80 -17.60
N ASN A 114 0.22 16.80 -18.87
CA ASN A 114 1.52 17.37 -19.33
C ASN A 114 1.48 18.88 -19.62
N LEU A 115 0.58 19.64 -18.98
CA LEU A 115 0.53 21.10 -19.07
C LEU A 115 0.69 21.75 -17.69
N LEU A 116 1.84 21.57 -17.05
CA LEU A 116 2.42 22.53 -16.09
C LEU A 116 3.95 22.48 -16.19
#